data_AF-A0A6N0KT21-F1
#
_entry.id   AF-A0A6N0KT21-F1
#
_cell.length_a   1.000
_cell.length_b   1.000
_cell.length_c   1.000
_cell.angle_alpha   90.00
_cell.angle_beta   90.00
_cell.angle_gamma   90.00
#
_symmetry.space_group_name_H-M   'P 1'
#
loop_
_entity.id
_entity.type
_entity.pdbx_description
1 polymer ?
#
loop_
_entity_poly.entity_id
_entity_poly.type
_entity_poly.pdbx_seq_one_letter_code
_entity_poly.pdbx_strand_id
1 'polypeptide(L)'
;MRLMRNLMNALLLGAAASSLAVAADRDGEYRLNELQSTDAGYRKAWQNLVEDESRLPDWVMNLSGTATPMHAVDDQGDKYLVGGLCEKSDCKGQRLLVAFDWDKSHAYGLYVQVPEGLPQDKSPSKHASFRWLGKPEPAVQKILDEQLKADPNWY
;
A
#
# COMPACT_ATOMS: atom_id res chain seq x y z
N MET A 1 54.14 19.29 -52.41
CA MET A 1 53.63 17.92 -52.67
C MET A 1 53.80 17.11 -51.38
N ARG A 2 52.70 16.67 -50.74
CA ARG A 2 52.55 15.52 -49.81
C ARG A 2 53.44 15.49 -48.53
N LEU A 3 52.87 15.74 -47.35
CA LEU A 3 52.19 14.79 -46.41
C LEU A 3 53.14 14.05 -45.46
N MET A 4 52.91 14.18 -44.15
CA MET A 4 53.14 13.27 -42.99
C MET A 4 53.37 14.16 -41.75
N ARG A 5 52.38 14.55 -40.94
CA ARG A 5 51.48 13.81 -40.03
C ARG A 5 52.23 12.85 -39.11
N ASN A 6 52.41 13.26 -37.84
CA ASN A 6 52.39 12.38 -36.68
C ASN A 6 51.79 13.16 -35.48
N LEU A 7 50.55 12.79 -35.16
CA LEU A 7 49.84 13.08 -33.92
C LEU A 7 50.23 12.01 -32.90
N MET A 8 50.52 12.38 -31.64
CA MET A 8 50.42 11.50 -30.46
C MET A 8 50.61 12.38 -29.20
N ASN A 9 49.52 12.65 -28.49
CA ASN A 9 49.03 11.92 -27.30
C ASN A 9 49.60 12.49 -26.00
N ALA A 10 48.92 13.49 -25.45
CA ALA A 10 49.00 13.79 -24.02
C ALA A 10 47.73 13.24 -23.35
N LEU A 11 47.98 12.15 -22.62
CA LEU A 11 47.13 11.38 -21.72
C LEU A 11 46.19 12.28 -20.88
N LEU A 12 44.88 12.20 -21.13
CA LEU A 12 43.88 12.74 -20.20
C LEU A 12 43.79 11.78 -19.01
N LEU A 13 44.22 12.27 -17.85
CA LEU A 13 44.09 11.63 -16.55
C LEU A 13 42.61 11.33 -16.29
N GLY A 14 42.29 10.04 -16.18
CA GLY A 14 40.99 9.56 -15.75
C GLY A 14 40.71 10.01 -14.32
N ALA A 15 39.90 11.05 -14.17
CA ALA A 15 39.15 11.27 -12.94
C ALA A 15 38.03 10.23 -12.91
N ALA A 16 38.27 9.12 -12.22
CA ALA A 16 37.22 8.23 -11.77
C ALA A 16 36.32 9.02 -10.81
N ALA A 17 35.32 9.71 -11.36
CA ALA A 17 34.18 10.14 -10.58
C ALA A 17 33.42 8.87 -10.21
N SER A 18 33.69 8.36 -9.02
CA SER A 18 32.89 7.37 -8.32
C SER A 18 31.43 7.80 -8.47
N SER A 19 30.68 7.07 -9.28
CA SER A 19 29.23 7.19 -9.32
C SER A 19 28.76 6.80 -7.94
N LEU A 20 28.51 7.79 -7.09
CA LEU A 20 27.64 7.62 -5.94
C LEU A 20 26.33 7.14 -6.53
N ALA A 21 26.09 5.83 -6.42
CA ALA A 21 24.75 5.30 -6.51
C ALA A 21 23.97 6.03 -5.42
N VAL A 22 23.29 7.10 -5.81
CA VAL A 22 22.16 7.62 -5.07
C VAL A 22 21.19 6.45 -5.07
N ALA A 23 21.21 5.66 -3.99
CA ALA A 23 20.03 4.94 -3.57
C ALA A 23 19.00 6.06 -3.35
N ALA A 24 18.23 6.35 -4.40
CA ALA A 24 17.08 7.21 -4.27
C ALA A 24 16.27 6.61 -3.13
N ASP A 25 15.99 7.41 -2.10
CA ASP A 25 14.89 7.14 -1.19
C ASP A 25 13.68 6.83 -2.07
N ARG A 26 13.39 5.54 -2.20
CA ARG A 26 12.11 5.08 -2.71
C ARG A 26 11.17 5.09 -1.53
N ASP A 27 10.95 6.27 -0.96
CA ASP A 27 9.66 6.62 -0.39
C ASP A 27 8.67 6.78 -1.56
N GLY A 28 8.62 5.76 -2.43
CA GLY A 28 7.52 5.59 -3.34
C GLY A 28 6.33 5.42 -2.43
N GLU A 29 5.41 6.38 -2.48
CA GLU A 29 4.15 6.33 -1.78
C GLU A 29 3.42 5.06 -2.24
N TYR A 30 3.61 3.96 -1.51
CA TYR A 30 3.05 2.67 -1.88
C TYR A 30 1.54 2.79 -1.93
N ARG A 31 0.92 2.04 -2.84
CA ARG A 31 -0.54 1.90 -2.94
C ARG A 31 -0.89 0.42 -2.92
N LEU A 32 -1.99 0.07 -2.25
CA LEU A 32 -2.41 -1.32 -2.10
C LEU A 32 -2.59 -2.05 -3.44
N ASN A 33 -3.15 -1.37 -4.44
CA ASN A 33 -3.35 -1.91 -5.79
C ASN A 33 -2.06 -2.08 -6.60
N GLU A 34 -0.95 -1.52 -6.12
CA GLU A 34 0.37 -1.66 -6.74
C GLU A 34 1.25 -2.67 -6.00
N LEU A 35 1.00 -2.91 -4.70
CA LEU A 35 1.79 -3.80 -3.84
C LEU A 35 1.96 -5.19 -4.45
N GLN A 36 0.89 -5.75 -5.01
CA GLN A 36 0.95 -7.08 -5.62
C GLN A 36 1.93 -7.15 -6.79
N SER A 37 2.19 -6.06 -7.51
CA SER A 37 3.14 -6.05 -8.63
C SER A 37 4.56 -5.65 -8.21
N THR A 38 4.69 -4.90 -7.12
CA THR A 38 5.95 -4.27 -6.72
C THR A 38 6.79 -5.11 -5.76
N ASP A 39 6.15 -5.94 -4.90
CA ASP A 39 6.87 -6.72 -3.89
C ASP A 39 6.21 -8.09 -3.65
N ALA A 40 6.99 -9.17 -3.79
CA ALA A 40 6.50 -10.53 -3.63
C ALA A 40 6.14 -10.88 -2.17
N GLY A 41 6.76 -10.22 -1.19
CA GLY A 41 6.47 -10.41 0.24
C GLY A 41 5.07 -9.92 0.58
N TYR A 42 4.73 -8.68 0.19
CA TYR A 42 3.38 -8.14 0.39
C TYR A 42 2.32 -8.97 -0.35
N ARG A 43 2.61 -9.38 -1.59
CA ARG A 43 1.72 -10.27 -2.35
C ARG A 43 1.44 -11.56 -1.58
N LYS A 44 2.48 -12.23 -1.07
CA LYS A 44 2.36 -13.50 -0.35
C LYS A 44 1.60 -13.34 0.97
N ALA A 45 1.92 -12.31 1.75
CA ALA A 45 1.21 -12.02 3.01
C ALA A 45 -0.29 -11.83 2.78
N TRP A 46 -0.68 -11.08 1.73
CA TRP A 46 -2.08 -10.90 1.38
C TRP A 46 -2.75 -12.19 0.89
N GLN A 47 -2.09 -12.94 0.01
CA GLN A 47 -2.61 -14.21 -0.51
C GLN A 47 -2.88 -15.22 0.61
N ASN A 48 -1.94 -15.36 1.56
CA ASN A 48 -2.09 -16.21 2.72
C ASN A 48 -3.25 -15.78 3.63
N LEU A 49 -3.53 -14.47 3.76
CA LEU A 49 -4.68 -14.00 4.52
C LEU A 49 -5.99 -14.36 3.80
N VAL A 50 -6.10 -14.09 2.50
CA VAL A 50 -7.39 -14.23 1.79
C VAL A 50 -7.75 -15.68 1.46
N GLU A 51 -6.78 -16.60 1.39
CA GLU A 51 -7.07 -18.03 1.17
C GLU A 51 -7.87 -18.67 2.31
N ASP A 52 -7.67 -18.18 3.54
CA ASP A 52 -8.38 -18.64 4.73
C ASP A 52 -9.75 -17.95 4.93
N GLU A 53 -10.09 -16.96 4.09
CA GLU A 53 -11.28 -16.14 4.24
C GLU A 53 -12.39 -16.51 3.24
N SER A 54 -13.55 -16.90 3.75
CA SER A 54 -14.69 -17.24 2.88
C SER A 54 -15.41 -16.01 2.31
N ARG A 55 -15.89 -16.13 1.07
CA ARG A 55 -16.83 -15.17 0.42
C ARG A 55 -16.32 -13.72 0.36
N LEU A 56 -15.03 -13.53 0.13
CA LEU A 56 -14.51 -12.21 -0.20
C LEU A 56 -14.80 -11.87 -1.68
N PRO A 57 -15.16 -10.62 -2.00
CA PRO A 57 -15.33 -10.22 -3.40
C PRO A 57 -13.98 -10.14 -4.11
N ASP A 58 -14.00 -10.30 -5.44
CA ASP A 58 -12.79 -10.35 -6.28
C ASP A 58 -11.88 -9.13 -6.10
N TRP A 59 -12.45 -7.93 -5.94
CA TRP A 59 -11.65 -6.70 -5.79
C TRP A 59 -10.89 -6.64 -4.46
N VAL A 60 -11.42 -7.27 -3.40
CA VAL A 60 -10.73 -7.42 -2.11
C VAL A 60 -9.61 -8.44 -2.27
N MET A 61 -9.91 -9.61 -2.84
CA MET A 61 -8.90 -10.67 -3.04
C MET A 61 -7.71 -10.18 -3.88
N ASN A 62 -7.97 -9.41 -4.93
CA ASN A 62 -6.95 -8.92 -5.86
C ASN A 62 -6.43 -7.51 -5.55
N LEU A 63 -6.86 -6.89 -4.45
CA LEU A 63 -6.51 -5.51 -4.10
C LEU A 63 -6.76 -4.49 -5.25
N SER A 64 -7.74 -4.73 -6.11
CA SER A 64 -7.89 -4.04 -7.40
C SER A 64 -8.77 -2.78 -7.36
N GLY A 65 -9.01 -2.23 -6.18
CA GLY A 65 -9.82 -1.02 -5.97
C GLY A 65 -9.06 0.29 -6.20
N THR A 66 -9.72 1.41 -5.91
CA THR A 66 -9.10 2.74 -5.87
C THR A 66 -8.30 2.88 -4.57
N ALA A 67 -6.98 2.97 -4.67
CA ALA A 67 -6.08 2.99 -3.51
C ALA A 67 -5.71 4.39 -3.06
N THR A 68 -5.70 4.61 -1.75
CA THR A 68 -5.08 5.78 -1.12
C THR A 68 -3.57 5.53 -0.93
N PRO A 69 -2.78 6.59 -0.72
CA PRO A 69 -1.43 6.45 -0.20
C PRO A 69 -1.36 5.53 1.01
N MET A 70 -0.33 4.71 1.09
CA MET A 70 0.03 3.98 2.30
C MET A 70 1.04 4.77 3.12
N HIS A 71 1.02 4.59 4.44
CA HIS A 71 1.95 5.23 5.37
C HIS A 71 2.42 4.24 6.42
N ALA A 72 3.59 4.52 7.00
CA ALA A 72 4.13 3.72 8.08
C ALA A 72 3.50 4.13 9.42
N VAL A 73 3.15 3.15 10.25
CA VAL A 73 2.70 3.32 11.63
C VAL A 73 3.63 2.53 12.54
N ASP A 74 4.01 3.12 13.67
CA ASP A 74 4.78 2.47 14.74
C ASP A 74 3.89 2.43 15.99
N ASP A 75 3.64 1.23 16.51
CA ASP A 75 2.99 1.03 17.82
C ASP A 75 3.93 0.21 18.70
N GLN A 76 4.53 0.87 19.69
CA GLN A 76 5.38 0.23 20.71
C GLN A 76 6.57 -0.58 20.14
N GLY A 77 7.12 -0.18 18.99
CA GLY A 77 8.22 -0.85 18.32
C GLY A 77 7.79 -1.88 17.27
N ASP A 78 6.51 -2.21 17.19
CA ASP A 78 5.93 -2.95 16.07
C ASP A 78 5.57 -1.98 14.96
N LYS A 79 6.06 -2.26 13.75
CA LYS A 79 5.93 -1.36 12.61
C LYS A 79 5.04 -1.96 11.54
N TYR A 80 4.16 -1.14 10.99
CA TYR A 80 3.17 -1.53 9.99
C TYR A 80 3.19 -0.59 8.78
N LEU A 81 2.88 -1.13 7.60
CA LEU A 81 2.52 -0.34 6.42
C LEU A 81 1.00 -0.38 6.24
N VAL A 82 0.35 0.77 6.36
CA VAL A 82 -1.11 0.89 6.47
C VAL A 82 -1.68 1.68 5.29
N GLY A 83 -2.79 1.22 4.73
CA GLY A 83 -3.50 1.95 3.67
C GLY A 83 -4.92 1.45 3.41
N GLY A 84 -5.58 2.07 2.43
CA GLY A 84 -6.98 1.78 2.09
C GLY A 84 -7.23 1.59 0.60
N LEU A 85 -8.26 0.80 0.31
CA LEU A 85 -8.87 0.61 -1.00
C LEU A 85 -10.36 0.90 -0.92
N CYS A 86 -10.90 1.48 -1.96
CA CYS A 86 -12.33 1.61 -2.18
C CYS A 86 -12.73 0.79 -3.42
N GLU A 87 -13.87 0.12 -3.36
CA GLU A 87 -14.41 -0.60 -4.52
C GLU A 87 -14.66 0.34 -5.70
N LYS A 88 -15.23 1.52 -5.40
CA LYS A 88 -15.53 2.59 -6.33
C LYS A 88 -14.72 3.84 -5.96
N SER A 89 -14.46 4.69 -6.94
CA SER A 89 -13.65 5.90 -6.75
C SER A 89 -14.24 6.93 -5.79
N ASP A 90 -15.54 6.87 -5.51
CA ASP A 90 -16.20 7.76 -4.56
C ASP A 90 -16.06 7.32 -3.09
N CYS A 91 -15.53 6.12 -2.82
CA CYS A 91 -15.33 5.56 -1.48
C CYS A 91 -16.58 5.49 -0.57
N LYS A 92 -17.79 5.77 -1.08
CA LYS A 92 -19.00 5.87 -0.26
C LYS A 92 -19.62 4.53 0.09
N GLY A 93 -19.39 3.53 -0.76
CA GLY A 93 -19.90 2.18 -0.57
C GLY A 93 -18.95 1.35 0.29
N GLN A 94 -18.29 0.40 -0.36
CA GLN A 94 -17.43 -0.55 0.31
C GLN A 94 -15.97 -0.12 0.26
N ARG A 95 -15.24 -0.40 1.33
CA ARG A 95 -13.82 -0.09 1.47
C ARG A 95 -13.11 -1.16 2.27
N LEU A 96 -11.83 -1.31 2.01
CA LEU A 96 -10.93 -2.23 2.67
C LEU A 96 -9.76 -1.43 3.21
N LEU A 97 -9.50 -1.54 4.51
CA LEU A 97 -8.28 -1.02 5.13
C LEU A 97 -7.36 -2.20 5.41
N VAL A 98 -6.06 -2.04 5.16
CA VAL A 98 -5.07 -3.12 5.31
C VAL A 98 -3.86 -2.59 6.06
N ALA A 99 -3.35 -3.42 6.97
CA ALA A 99 -2.07 -3.23 7.63
C ALA A 99 -1.18 -4.45 7.34
N PHE A 100 0.04 -4.22 6.86
CA PHE A 100 1.06 -5.26 6.73
C PHE A 100 2.10 -5.08 7.82
N ASP A 101 2.58 -6.18 8.38
CA ASP A 101 3.80 -6.16 9.20
C ASP A 101 4.97 -5.64 8.35
N TRP A 102 5.89 -4.89 8.96
CA TRP A 102 7.03 -4.34 8.23
C TRP A 102 7.94 -5.42 7.64
N ASP A 103 8.02 -6.58 8.29
CA ASP A 103 8.74 -7.77 7.81
C ASP A 103 7.96 -8.58 6.76
N LYS A 104 6.71 -8.19 6.49
CA LYS A 104 5.80 -8.79 5.50
C LYS A 104 5.42 -10.23 5.83
N SER A 105 5.50 -10.63 7.10
CA SER A 105 5.11 -11.96 7.56
C SER A 105 3.59 -12.13 7.60
N HIS A 106 2.86 -11.10 8.05
CA HIS A 106 1.40 -11.08 8.06
C HIS A 106 0.81 -9.83 7.43
N ALA A 107 -0.47 -9.95 7.10
CA ALA A 107 -1.34 -8.86 6.73
C ALA A 107 -2.61 -8.96 7.59
N TYR A 108 -3.30 -7.84 7.77
CA TYR A 108 -4.57 -7.75 8.46
C TYR A 108 -5.50 -6.80 7.72
N GLY A 109 -6.81 -7.06 7.78
CA GLY A 109 -7.79 -6.26 7.06
C GLY A 109 -8.98 -5.84 7.91
N LEU A 110 -9.50 -4.65 7.64
CA LEU A 110 -10.83 -4.22 8.04
C LEU A 110 -11.64 -3.97 6.77
N TYR A 111 -12.57 -4.89 6.49
CA TYR A 111 -13.51 -4.74 5.39
C TYR A 111 -14.80 -4.08 5.90
N VAL A 112 -15.09 -2.91 5.36
CA VAL A 112 -16.22 -2.06 5.76
C VAL A 112 -17.21 -2.00 4.61
N GLN A 113 -18.46 -2.35 4.90
CA GLN A 113 -19.52 -2.43 3.89
C GLN A 113 -20.68 -1.53 4.30
N VAL A 114 -20.87 -0.45 3.54
CA VAL A 114 -22.06 0.40 3.63
C VAL A 114 -23.14 -0.20 2.72
N PRO A 115 -24.41 -0.32 3.17
CA PRO A 115 -25.49 -0.84 2.35
C PRO A 115 -25.66 -0.06 1.04
N GLU A 116 -25.89 -0.78 -0.06
CA GLU A 116 -26.22 -0.13 -1.33
C GLU A 116 -27.51 0.67 -1.23
N GLY A 117 -27.55 1.83 -1.91
CA GLY A 117 -28.72 2.69 -1.91
C GLY A 117 -28.96 3.44 -0.61
N LEU A 118 -28.01 3.47 0.34
CA LEU A 118 -28.10 4.32 1.52
C LEU A 118 -28.32 5.78 1.08
N PRO A 119 -29.39 6.45 1.54
CA PRO A 119 -29.66 7.84 1.19
C PRO A 119 -28.51 8.76 1.61
N GLN A 120 -28.23 9.79 0.79
CA GLN A 120 -27.07 10.69 0.99
C GLN A 120 -27.14 11.52 2.29
N ASP A 121 -28.31 11.65 2.90
CA ASP A 121 -28.51 12.34 4.19
C ASP A 121 -28.24 11.42 5.40
N LYS A 122 -27.91 10.14 5.18
CA LYS A 122 -27.60 9.18 6.23
C LYS A 122 -26.10 9.00 6.40
N SER A 123 -25.70 8.90 7.66
CA SER A 123 -24.32 8.68 8.08
C SER A 123 -23.90 7.23 7.78
N PRO A 124 -22.85 7.01 6.96
CA PRO A 124 -22.36 5.68 6.65
C PRO A 124 -21.95 4.89 7.90
N SER A 125 -21.33 5.55 8.89
CA SER A 125 -20.82 4.88 10.10
C SER A 125 -21.91 4.20 10.94
N LYS A 126 -23.15 4.71 10.87
CA LYS A 126 -24.31 4.15 11.60
C LYS A 126 -24.94 2.93 10.92
N HIS A 127 -24.61 2.70 9.66
CA HIS A 127 -25.25 1.66 8.84
C HIS A 127 -24.26 0.64 8.28
N ALA A 128 -22.96 0.89 8.44
CA ALA A 128 -21.92 -0.01 7.97
C ALA A 128 -21.87 -1.31 8.77
N SER A 129 -21.43 -2.37 8.10
CA SER A 129 -20.97 -3.60 8.72
C SER A 129 -19.46 -3.71 8.62
N PHE A 130 -18.85 -4.38 9.60
CA PHE A 130 -17.40 -4.50 9.74
C PHE A 130 -17.03 -5.98 9.78
N ARG A 131 -16.01 -6.35 9.01
CA ARG A 131 -15.41 -7.67 9.05
C ARG A 131 -13.89 -7.54 9.19
N TRP A 132 -13.37 -8.07 10.27
CA TRP A 132 -11.93 -8.23 10.47
C TRP A 132 -11.42 -9.44 9.69
N LEU A 133 -10.29 -9.28 8.99
CA LEU A 133 -9.63 -10.32 8.22
C LEU A 133 -8.25 -10.61 8.84
N GLY A 134 -7.89 -11.90 8.95
CA GLY A 134 -6.61 -12.30 9.54
C GLY A 134 -6.55 -12.23 11.07
N LYS A 135 -7.71 -12.04 11.75
CA LYS A 135 -7.84 -11.99 13.22
C LYS A 135 -6.83 -11.03 13.90
N PRO A 136 -6.81 -9.74 13.52
CA PRO A 136 -5.89 -8.77 14.10
C PRO A 136 -6.05 -8.66 15.61
N GLU A 137 -4.92 -8.49 16.28
CA GLU A 137 -4.90 -8.14 17.70
C GLU A 137 -5.40 -6.72 17.96
N PRO A 138 -5.74 -6.36 19.21
CA PRO A 138 -6.34 -5.06 19.53
C PRO A 138 -5.52 -3.84 19.07
N ALA A 139 -4.19 -3.94 19.06
CA ALA A 139 -3.32 -2.86 18.58
C ALA A 139 -3.55 -2.58 17.09
N VAL A 140 -3.53 -3.63 16.25
CA VAL A 140 -3.79 -3.51 14.81
C VAL A 140 -5.23 -3.10 14.53
N GLN A 141 -6.21 -3.59 15.30
CA GLN A 141 -7.60 -3.13 15.17
C GLN A 141 -7.73 -1.63 15.41
N LYS A 142 -7.03 -1.10 16.42
CA LYS A 142 -7.00 0.33 16.72
C LYS A 142 -6.39 1.13 15.57
N ILE A 143 -5.26 0.67 15.01
CA ILE A 143 -4.62 1.32 13.85
C ILE A 143 -5.60 1.42 12.67
N LEU A 144 -6.29 0.32 12.34
CA LEU A 144 -7.23 0.30 11.22
C LEU A 144 -8.50 1.12 11.49
N ASP A 145 -8.98 1.17 12.74
CA ASP A 145 -10.11 2.02 13.13
C ASP A 145 -9.74 3.52 13.09
N GLU A 146 -8.53 3.89 13.50
CA GLU A 146 -8.01 5.26 13.36
C GLU A 146 -7.88 5.66 11.90
N GLN A 147 -7.38 4.78 11.03
CA GLN A 147 -7.34 5.00 9.58
C GLN A 147 -8.75 5.20 9.00
N LEU A 148 -9.74 4.44 9.48
CA LEU A 148 -11.13 4.60 9.05
C LEU A 148 -11.71 5.96 9.46
N LYS A 149 -11.47 6.37 10.71
CA LYS A 149 -11.93 7.64 11.27
C LYS A 149 -11.28 8.86 10.62
N ALA A 150 -10.10 8.69 10.00
CA ALA A 150 -9.43 9.73 9.26
C ALA A 150 -10.05 10.00 7.87
N ASP A 151 -10.91 9.11 7.35
CA ASP A 151 -11.59 9.33 6.07
C ASP A 151 -12.68 10.42 6.22
N PRO A 152 -12.60 11.53 5.47
CA PRO A 152 -13.61 12.60 5.54
C PRO A 152 -15.02 12.16 5.10
N ASN A 153 -15.14 11.03 4.37
CA ASN A 153 -16.42 10.44 4.01
C ASN A 153 -16.97 9.50 5.09
N TRP A 154 -16.32 9.42 6.25
CA TRP A 154 -16.73 8.61 7.39
C TRP A 154 -17.27 9.49 8.52
N TYR A 155 -18.59 9.49 8.67
CA TYR A 155 -19.33 10.33 9.64
C TYR A 155 -20.58 9.63 10.16
#